data_AF-A0A7Y0SIX7-F1
#
_entry.id   AF-A0A7Y0SIX7-F1
#
_cell.length_a   1.000
_cell.length_b   1.000
_cell.length_c   1.000
_cell.angle_alpha   90.00
_cell.angle_beta   90.00
_cell.angle_gamma   90.00
#
_symmetry.space_group_name_H-M   'P 1'
#
loop_
_entity.id
_entity.type
_entity.pdbx_description
1 polymer ?
#
loop_
_entity_poly.entity_id
_entity_poly.type
_entity_poly.pdbx_seq_one_letter_code
_entity_poly.pdbx_strand_id
1 'polypeptide(L)'
;KNGDLAKFRPKLINGMQERGYDLAFAERIFDQICGFGEYGFPESHSASFAVLAYCSAWLKYYYPAEFYTALLNSQPMGFYSP
;
A
#
# COMPACT_ATOMS: atom_id res chain seq x y z
N LYS A 1 2.02 -17.80 10.67
CA LYS A 1 2.52 -16.46 10.33
C LYS A 1 1.65 -15.43 11.04
N ASN A 2 1.68 -15.37 12.37
CA ASN A 2 0.94 -14.34 13.11
C ASN A 2 2.01 -13.59 13.89
N GLY A 3 2.40 -12.42 13.37
CA GLY A 3 3.24 -11.51 14.12
C GLY A 3 2.43 -11.05 15.32
N ASP A 4 2.69 -11.65 16.48
CA ASP A 4 1.97 -11.34 17.72
C ASP A 4 2.20 -9.86 18.07
N LEU A 5 1.27 -9.01 17.64
CA LEU A 5 1.32 -7.56 17.82
C LEU A 5 1.14 -7.18 19.29
N ALA A 6 0.47 -8.04 20.08
CA ALA A 6 0.18 -7.82 21.48
C ALA A 6 1.46 -7.64 22.31
N LYS A 7 2.55 -8.32 21.93
CA LYS A 7 3.86 -8.17 22.60
C LYS A 7 4.44 -6.75 22.50
N PHE A 8 4.02 -5.96 21.50
CA PHE A 8 4.48 -4.59 21.31
C PHE A 8 3.58 -3.56 22.01
N ARG A 9 2.43 -3.96 22.56
CA ARG A 9 1.51 -3.06 23.28
C ARG A 9 2.20 -2.26 24.40
N PRO A 10 2.98 -2.89 25.31
CA PRO A 10 3.62 -2.13 26.39
C PRO A 10 4.65 -1.12 25.85
N LYS A 11 5.41 -1.51 24.82
CA LYS A 11 6.41 -0.63 24.19
C LYS A 11 5.78 0.61 23.57
N LEU A 12 4.66 0.43 22.86
CA LEU A 12 3.96 1.54 22.22
C LEU A 12 3.34 2.47 23.26
N ILE A 13 2.56 1.92 24.21
CA ILE A 13 1.85 2.72 25.22
C ILE A 13 2.84 3.50 26.09
N ASN A 14 3.86 2.83 26.64
CA ASN A 14 4.83 3.49 27.50
C ASN A 14 5.58 4.60 26.74
N GLY A 15 6.03 4.33 25.51
CA GLY A 15 6.71 5.33 24.69
C GLY A 15 5.83 6.53 24.32
N MET A 16 4.50 6.34 24.24
CA MET A 16 3.55 7.43 24.07
C MET A 16 3.34 8.21 25.37
N GLN A 17 3.20 7.53 26.51
CA GLN A 17 3.06 8.20 27.81
C GLN A 17 4.30 9.01 28.19
N GLU A 18 5.51 8.50 27.93
CA GLU A 18 6.78 9.23 28.09
C GLU A 18 6.84 10.51 27.25
N ARG A 19 6.11 10.55 26.12
CA ARG A 19 5.99 11.72 25.25
C ARG A 19 4.81 12.64 25.61
N GLY A 20 4.12 12.37 26.72
CA GLY A 20 3.02 13.19 27.24
C GLY A 20 1.64 12.88 26.64
N TYR A 21 1.48 11.77 25.93
CA TYR A 21 0.16 11.36 25.43
C TYR A 21 -0.67 10.69 26.53
N ASP A 22 -1.98 10.96 26.53
CA ASP A 22 -2.93 10.33 27.44
C ASP A 22 -3.02 8.80 27.20
N LEU A 23 -3.20 8.04 28.28
CA LEU A 23 -3.28 6.59 28.23
C LEU A 23 -4.43 6.13 27.32
N ALA A 24 -5.62 6.72 27.49
CA ALA A 24 -6.78 6.31 26.70
C ALA A 24 -6.58 6.62 25.22
N PHE A 25 -5.83 7.66 24.87
CA PHE A 25 -5.43 7.93 23.50
C PHE A 25 -4.47 6.87 22.96
N ALA A 26 -3.42 6.53 23.70
CA ALA A 26 -2.45 5.50 23.31
C ALA A 26 -3.09 4.12 23.11
N GLU A 27 -4.04 3.75 23.97
CA GLU A 27 -4.79 2.50 23.83
C GLU A 27 -5.62 2.46 22.56
N ARG A 28 -6.34 3.55 22.23
CA ARG A 28 -7.10 3.65 20.97
C ARG A 28 -6.21 3.52 19.74
N ILE A 29 -5.00 4.11 19.75
CA ILE A 29 -4.04 3.96 18.64
C ILE A 29 -3.61 2.50 18.48
N PHE A 30 -3.31 1.81 19.58
CA PHE A 30 -2.95 0.39 19.51
C PHE A 30 -4.08 -0.45 18.90
N ASP A 31 -5.33 -0.23 19.32
CA ASP A 31 -6.50 -0.95 18.80
C ASP A 31 -6.71 -0.67 17.31
N GLN A 32 -6.50 0.56 16.85
CA GLN A 32 -6.53 0.91 15.43
C GLN A 32 -5.46 0.18 14.62
N ILE A 33 -4.23 0.08 15.14
CA ILE A 33 -3.15 -0.67 14.47
C ILE A 33 -3.52 -2.16 14.37
N CYS A 34 -4.09 -2.75 15.43
CA CYS A 34 -4.58 -4.12 15.40
C CYS A 34 -5.69 -4.32 14.35
N GLY A 35 -6.63 -3.37 14.25
CA GLY A 35 -7.69 -3.41 13.24
C GLY A 35 -7.17 -3.26 11.80
N PHE A 36 -6.16 -2.42 11.58
CA PHE A 36 -5.54 -2.23 10.27
C PHE A 36 -4.58 -3.36 9.88
N GLY A 37 -4.02 -4.10 10.83
CA GLY A 37 -3.00 -5.12 10.58
C GLY A 37 -3.43 -6.21 9.60
N GLU A 38 -4.73 -6.53 9.56
CA GLU A 38 -5.31 -7.54 8.65
C GLU A 38 -5.51 -7.01 7.22
N TYR A 39 -5.56 -5.69 7.02
CA TYR A 39 -5.82 -5.05 5.72
C TYR A 39 -4.69 -4.14 5.24
N GLY A 40 -3.59 -4.07 5.99
CA GLY A 40 -2.42 -3.27 5.66
C GLY A 40 -1.77 -3.75 4.36
N PHE A 41 -1.51 -2.83 3.43
CA PHE A 41 -0.83 -3.12 2.18
C PHE A 41 0.54 -2.44 2.13
N PRO A 42 1.59 -3.09 1.59
CA PRO A 42 2.91 -2.48 1.49
C PRO A 42 2.90 -1.23 0.59
N GLU A 43 3.14 -0.07 1.19
CA GLU A 43 3.12 1.22 0.48
C GLU A 43 4.13 1.29 -0.67
N SER A 44 5.33 0.75 -0.49
CA SER A 44 6.35 0.73 -1.55
C SER A 44 5.91 -0.07 -2.78
N HIS A 45 5.15 -1.15 -2.56
CA HIS A 45 4.60 -1.96 -3.64
C HIS A 45 3.46 -1.21 -4.35
N SER A 46 2.50 -0.65 -3.60
CA SER A 46 1.40 0.10 -4.23
C SER A 46 1.90 1.32 -5.00
N ALA A 47 2.86 2.06 -4.46
CA ALA A 47 3.43 3.24 -5.10
C ALA A 47 4.11 2.90 -6.44
N SER A 48 4.91 1.83 -6.49
CA SER A 48 5.63 1.45 -7.72
C SER A 48 4.66 1.05 -8.85
N PHE A 49 3.58 0.32 -8.55
CA PHE A 49 2.57 -0.02 -9.54
C PHE A 49 1.66 1.16 -9.91
N ALA A 50 1.36 2.06 -8.97
CA ALA A 50 0.57 3.26 -9.23
C ALA A 50 1.22 4.18 -10.28
N VAL A 51 2.55 4.30 -10.25
CA VAL A 51 3.30 5.07 -11.27
C VAL A 51 3.10 4.47 -12.67
N LEU A 52 3.20 3.14 -12.81
CA LEU A 52 2.98 2.47 -14.10
C LEU A 52 1.55 2.65 -14.61
N ALA A 53 0.56 2.50 -13.73
CA ALA A 53 -0.85 2.71 -14.06
C ALA A 53 -1.11 4.15 -14.50
N TYR A 54 -0.56 5.14 -13.78
CA TYR A 54 -0.71 6.55 -14.10
C TYR A 54 -0.08 6.90 -15.45
N CYS A 55 1.17 6.49 -15.69
CA CYS A 55 1.85 6.72 -16.97
C CYS A 55 1.08 6.09 -18.14
N SER A 56 0.55 4.88 -17.95
CA SER A 56 -0.26 4.20 -18.96
C SER A 56 -1.57 4.96 -19.25
N ALA A 57 -2.25 5.44 -18.21
CA ALA A 57 -3.47 6.23 -18.37
C ALA A 57 -3.21 7.58 -19.05
N TRP A 58 -2.10 8.22 -18.72
CA TRP A 58 -1.68 9.47 -19.33
C TRP A 58 -1.40 9.30 -20.83
N LEU A 59 -0.62 8.28 -21.21
CA LEU A 59 -0.35 7.96 -22.62
C LEU A 59 -1.63 7.61 -23.36
N LYS A 60 -2.50 6.80 -22.76
CA LYS A 60 -3.80 6.44 -23.34
C LYS A 60 -4.69 7.67 -23.59
N TYR A 61 -4.64 8.69 -22.73
CA TYR A 61 -5.46 9.90 -22.87
C TYR A 61 -4.92 10.83 -23.97
N TYR A 62 -3.61 11.14 -23.96
CA TYR A 62 -3.01 12.11 -24.87
C TYR A 62 -2.54 11.53 -26.21
N TYR A 63 -2.17 10.25 -26.24
CA TYR A 63 -1.59 9.53 -27.40
C TYR A 63 -2.24 8.16 -27.60
N PRO A 64 -3.58 8.11 -27.81
CA PRO A 64 -4.31 6.84 -27.84
C PRO A 64 -3.85 5.92 -28.97
N ALA A 65 -3.61 6.45 -30.17
CA ALA A 65 -3.23 5.64 -31.32
C ALA A 65 -1.88 4.94 -31.08
N GLU A 66 -0.87 5.68 -30.64
CA GLU A 66 0.46 5.17 -30.32
C GLU A 66 0.41 4.20 -29.13
N PHE A 67 -0.37 4.51 -28.10
CA PHE A 67 -0.54 3.63 -26.93
C PHE A 67 -1.10 2.25 -27.34
N TYR A 68 -2.16 2.21 -28.15
CA TYR A 68 -2.76 0.95 -28.59
C TYR A 68 -1.89 0.22 -29.63
N THR A 69 -1.22 0.93 -30.54
CA THR A 69 -0.25 0.31 -31.45
C THR A 69 0.91 -0.32 -30.67
N ALA A 70 1.45 0.37 -29.66
CA ALA A 70 2.51 -0.18 -28.80
C ALA A 70 2.04 -1.42 -28.03
N LEU A 71 0.78 -1.44 -27.57
CA LEU A 71 0.19 -2.61 -26.91
C LEU A 71 0.12 -3.82 -27.85
N LEU A 72 -0.33 -3.62 -29.09
CA LEU A 72 -0.37 -4.68 -30.11
C LEU A 72 1.04 -5.18 -30.47
N ASN A 73 2.01 -4.27 -30.60
CA ASN A 73 3.40 -4.61 -30.87
C ASN A 73 4.09 -5.36 -29.72
N SER A 74 3.56 -5.26 -28.50
CA SER A 74 4.09 -5.93 -27.31
C SER A 74 3.54 -7.35 -27.12
N GLN A 75 2.74 -7.86 -28.06
CA GLN A 75 2.25 -9.23 -28.02
C GLN A 75 3.39 -10.24 -28.30
N PRO A 76 3.43 -11.38 -27.59
CA PRO A 76 2.55 -11.76 -26.47
C PRO A 76 2.92 -11.01 -25.18
N MET A 77 1.91 -10.52 -24.45
CA MET A 77 2.13 -9.76 -23.20
C MET A 77 2.37 -10.71 -22.00
N GLY A 78 3.37 -11.57 -22.11
CA GLY A 78 3.67 -12.59 -21.09
C GLY A 78 2.59 -13.66 -21.03
N PHE A 79 1.79 -13.67 -19.96
CA PHE A 79 0.73 -14.67 -19.73
C PHE A 79 -0.54 -14.44 -20.56
N TYR A 80 -0.63 -13.31 -21.27
CA TYR A 80 -1.76 -13.00 -22.14
C TYR A 80 -1.40 -13.38 -23.57
N SER A 81 -1.98 -14.48 -24.05
CA SER A 81 -1.96 -14.85 -25.47
C SER A 81 -2.76 -13.83 -26.31
N PRO A 82 -2.45 -13.70 -27.61
CA PRO A 82 -3.18 -12.80 -28.53
C PRO A 82 -4.69 -13.04 -28.55
#